data_AF-A0A7Y3UJ58-F1
#
_entry.id   AF-A0A7Y3UJ58-F1
#
_cell.length_a   1.000
_cell.length_b   1.000
_cell.length_c   1.000
_cell.angle_alpha   90.00
_cell.angle_beta   90.00
_cell.angle_gamma   90.00
#
_symmetry.space_group_name_H-M   'P 1'
#
loop_
_entity.id
_entity.type
_entity.pdbx_description
1 polymer ?
#
loop_
_entity_poly.entity_id
_entity_poly.type
_entity_poly.pdbx_seq_one_letter_code
_entity_poly.pdbx_strand_id
1 'polypeptide(L)'
;MSFFYVVKSGLDPFTLYFIKGISEKGGEISMTTAAKLIEKGKLEGKLEGKIEGKIEGKIEGKIEGLKEAIEIGLELKYGDDGQRLFEQIKAVSLLEKLEAIKEAVKISKNMEEIEKLL
;
A
#
# COMPACT_ATOMS: atom_id res chain seq x y z
N MET A 1 26.30 -55.22 -1.06
CA MET A 1 24.89 -55.14 -1.54
C MET A 1 24.73 -54.12 -2.69
N SER A 2 25.67 -54.05 -3.65
CA SER A 2 25.69 -52.95 -4.64
C SER A 2 25.73 -53.41 -6.12
N PHE A 3 25.74 -54.71 -6.38
CA PHE A 3 25.85 -55.25 -7.74
C PHE A 3 24.51 -55.58 -8.41
N PHE A 4 23.40 -55.66 -7.67
CA PHE A 4 22.11 -56.10 -8.21
C PHE A 4 21.31 -55.01 -8.94
N TYR A 5 21.63 -53.72 -8.75
CA TYR A 5 20.87 -52.61 -9.35
C TYR A 5 21.36 -52.21 -10.75
N VAL A 6 22.55 -52.68 -11.17
CA VAL A 6 23.16 -52.32 -12.46
C VAL A 6 22.47 -53.02 -13.65
N VAL A 7 21.82 -54.16 -13.42
CA VAL A 7 21.35 -55.05 -14.50
C VAL A 7 19.99 -54.63 -15.10
N LYS A 8 19.18 -53.81 -14.41
CA LYS A 8 17.82 -53.46 -14.91
C LYS A 8 17.76 -52.26 -15.86
N SER A 9 18.84 -51.48 -15.99
CA SER A 9 18.80 -50.17 -16.67
C SER A 9 19.57 -50.12 -18.00
N GLY A 10 20.44 -51.10 -18.28
CA GLY A 10 21.29 -51.13 -19.48
C GLY A 10 22.35 -50.01 -19.57
N LEU A 11 22.44 -49.14 -18.56
CA LEU A 11 23.35 -48.00 -18.49
C LEU A 11 24.58 -48.34 -17.67
N ASP A 12 25.76 -47.93 -18.15
CA ASP A 12 27.00 -48.18 -17.44
C ASP A 12 27.10 -47.33 -16.14
N PRO A 13 27.91 -47.76 -15.15
CA PRO A 13 27.99 -47.09 -13.86
C PRO A 13 28.40 -45.62 -13.91
N PHE A 14 29.20 -45.21 -14.91
CA PHE A 14 29.63 -43.82 -15.06
C PHE A 14 28.46 -42.95 -15.54
N THR A 15 27.67 -43.44 -16.50
CA THR A 15 26.46 -42.75 -16.97
C THR A 15 25.43 -42.57 -15.84
N LEU A 16 25.26 -43.57 -14.96
CA LEU A 16 24.35 -43.47 -13.82
C LEU A 16 24.82 -42.41 -12.80
N TYR A 17 26.12 -42.35 -12.53
CA TYR A 17 26.72 -41.37 -11.63
C TYR A 17 26.58 -39.94 -12.18
N PHE A 18 26.79 -39.76 -13.49
CA PHE A 18 26.68 -38.48 -14.16
C PHE A 18 25.23 -37.94 -14.14
N ILE A 19 24.23 -38.77 -14.45
CA ILE A 19 22.81 -38.39 -14.41
C ILE A 19 22.39 -38.04 -12.99
N LYS A 20 22.83 -38.82 -11.99
CA LYS A 20 22.57 -38.53 -10.57
C LYS A 20 23.13 -37.17 -10.16
N GLY A 21 24.36 -36.85 -10.55
CA GLY A 21 24.99 -35.56 -10.28
C GLY A 21 24.27 -34.37 -10.96
N ILE A 22 23.72 -34.58 -12.17
CA ILE A 22 22.89 -33.56 -12.84
C ILE A 22 21.55 -33.37 -12.11
N SER A 23 20.90 -34.46 -11.70
CA SER A 23 19.63 -34.41 -10.98
C SER A 23 19.76 -33.72 -9.61
N GLU A 24 20.85 -34.00 -8.88
CA GLU A 24 21.13 -33.37 -7.59
C GLU A 24 21.40 -31.87 -7.75
N LYS A 25 22.27 -31.49 -8.69
CA LYS A 25 22.49 -30.06 -9.03
C LYS A 25 21.23 -29.36 -9.52
N GLY A 26 20.40 -30.04 -10.31
CA GLY A 26 19.11 -29.52 -10.78
C GLY A 26 18.14 -29.25 -9.62
N GLY A 27 18.09 -30.16 -8.63
CA GLY A 27 17.32 -29.98 -7.41
C GLY A 27 17.81 -28.81 -6.55
N GLU A 28 19.13 -28.67 -6.37
CA GLU A 28 19.74 -27.54 -5.64
C GLU A 28 19.47 -26.19 -6.33
N ILE A 29 19.62 -26.13 -7.66
CA ILE A 29 19.34 -24.91 -8.45
C ILE A 29 17.85 -24.55 -8.37
N SER A 30 16.96 -25.55 -8.44
CA SER A 30 15.51 -25.32 -8.34
C SER A 30 15.12 -24.81 -6.94
N MET A 31 15.65 -25.41 -5.88
CA MET A 31 15.41 -24.98 -4.49
C MET A 31 15.94 -23.56 -4.23
N THR A 32 17.14 -23.24 -4.72
CA THR A 32 17.71 -21.89 -4.58
C THR A 32 16.95 -20.85 -5.39
N THR A 33 16.44 -21.21 -6.58
CA THR A 33 15.60 -20.32 -7.39
C THR A 33 14.24 -20.09 -6.73
N ALA A 34 13.59 -21.13 -6.22
CA ALA A 34 12.33 -21.02 -5.48
C ALA A 34 12.50 -20.17 -4.20
N ALA A 35 13.59 -20.37 -3.45
CA ALA A 35 13.90 -19.57 -2.27
C ALA A 35 14.06 -18.08 -2.62
N LYS A 36 14.78 -17.76 -3.70
CA LYS A 36 14.94 -16.38 -4.20
C LYS A 36 13.61 -15.78 -4.63
N LEU A 37 12.72 -16.53 -5.26
CA LEU A 37 11.40 -16.06 -5.66
C LEU A 37 10.52 -15.75 -4.44
N ILE A 38 10.53 -16.61 -3.41
CA ILE A 38 9.81 -16.38 -2.15
C ILE A 38 10.36 -15.15 -1.43
N GLU A 39 11.68 -15.00 -1.38
CA GLU A 39 12.33 -13.83 -0.77
C GLU A 39 11.95 -12.54 -1.50
N LYS A 40 12.00 -12.56 -2.84
CA LYS A 40 11.58 -11.43 -3.68
C LYS A 40 10.13 -11.06 -3.43
N GLY A 41 9.21 -12.03 -3.42
CA GLY A 41 7.79 -11.78 -3.13
C GLY A 41 7.55 -11.23 -1.72
N LYS A 42 8.31 -11.69 -0.72
CA LYS A 42 8.25 -11.12 0.64
C LYS A 42 8.75 -9.68 0.69
N LEU A 43 9.80 -9.35 -0.06
CA LEU A 43 10.33 -7.98 -0.15
C LEU A 43 9.35 -7.06 -0.87
N GLU A 44 8.80 -7.51 -2.00
CA GLU A 44 7.78 -6.78 -2.76
C GLU A 44 6.55 -6.50 -1.91
N GLY A 45 5.96 -7.51 -1.26
CA GLY A 45 4.79 -7.31 -0.40
C GLY A 45 5.05 -6.38 0.80
N LYS A 46 6.26 -6.41 1.37
CA LYS A 46 6.66 -5.45 2.43
C LYS A 46 6.80 -4.03 1.91
N LEU A 47 7.33 -3.87 0.69
CA LEU A 47 7.50 -2.55 0.07
C LEU A 47 6.14 -1.95 -0.31
N GLU A 48 5.29 -2.73 -0.97
CA GLU A 48 3.93 -2.33 -1.37
C GLU A 48 3.12 -1.93 -0.14
N GLY A 49 3.01 -2.79 0.88
CA GLY A 49 2.24 -2.46 2.09
C GLY A 49 2.78 -1.24 2.84
N LYS A 50 4.10 -0.98 2.81
CA LYS A 50 4.68 0.22 3.40
C LYS A 50 4.39 1.48 2.59
N ILE A 51 4.32 1.38 1.27
CA ILE A 51 4.02 2.50 0.38
C ILE A 51 2.54 2.85 0.51
N GLU A 52 1.65 1.86 0.39
CA GLU A 52 0.20 2.03 0.51
C GLU A 52 -0.17 2.63 1.87
N GLY A 53 0.27 2.02 2.98
CA GLY A 53 -0.03 2.52 4.32
C GLY A 53 0.52 3.94 4.59
N LYS A 54 1.64 4.31 3.95
CA LYS A 54 2.16 5.69 4.04
C LYS A 54 1.35 6.68 3.21
N ILE A 55 0.85 6.28 2.05
CA ILE A 55 0.04 7.14 1.18
C ILE A 55 -1.33 7.35 1.81
N GLU A 56 -2.00 6.27 2.22
CA GLU A 56 -3.30 6.30 2.88
C GLU A 56 -3.22 7.16 4.15
N GLY A 57 -2.30 6.85 5.07
CA GLY A 57 -2.17 7.62 6.31
C GLY A 57 -1.83 9.10 6.10
N LYS A 58 -1.10 9.45 5.03
CA LYS A 58 -0.85 10.87 4.68
C LYS A 58 -2.09 11.55 4.15
N ILE A 59 -2.89 10.88 3.32
CA ILE A 59 -4.11 11.43 2.75
C ILE A 59 -5.16 11.61 3.85
N GLU A 60 -5.38 10.57 4.66
CA GLU A 60 -6.31 10.60 5.79
C GLU A 60 -5.94 11.71 6.77
N GLY A 61 -4.68 11.75 7.24
CA GLY A 61 -4.24 12.79 8.17
C GLY A 61 -4.33 14.20 7.60
N LYS A 62 -4.15 14.38 6.28
CA LYS A 62 -4.33 15.68 5.63
C LYS A 62 -5.81 16.07 5.55
N ILE A 63 -6.71 15.12 5.25
CA ILE A 63 -8.16 15.36 5.23
C ILE A 63 -8.65 15.72 6.63
N GLU A 64 -8.27 14.96 7.65
CA GLU A 64 -8.65 15.21 9.05
C GLU A 64 -8.14 16.58 9.52
N GLY A 65 -6.86 16.89 9.30
CA GLY A 65 -6.29 18.18 9.70
C GLY A 65 -6.91 19.37 8.95
N LEU A 66 -7.31 19.19 7.69
CA LEU A 66 -8.05 20.24 6.97
C LEU A 66 -9.45 20.44 7.56
N LYS A 67 -10.17 19.36 7.88
CA LYS A 67 -11.50 19.45 8.50
C LYS A 67 -11.44 20.15 9.86
N GLU A 68 -10.49 19.76 10.70
CA GLU A 68 -10.26 20.40 12.00
C GLU A 68 -9.93 21.90 11.86
N ALA A 69 -9.05 22.26 10.91
CA ALA A 69 -8.74 23.67 10.66
C ALA A 69 -9.95 24.48 10.15
N ILE A 70 -10.80 23.86 9.34
CA ILE A 70 -12.04 24.48 8.85
C ILE A 70 -13.05 24.64 9.98
N GLU A 71 -13.24 23.62 10.82
CA GLU A 71 -14.12 23.66 11.99
C GLU A 71 -13.76 24.83 12.90
N ILE A 72 -12.49 24.89 13.32
CA ILE A 72 -11.98 25.97 14.17
C ILE A 72 -12.17 27.33 13.49
N GLY A 73 -11.84 27.44 12.19
CA GLY A 73 -11.98 28.70 11.46
C GLY A 73 -13.45 29.16 11.34
N LEU A 74 -14.38 28.24 11.16
CA LEU A 74 -15.82 28.53 11.10
C LEU A 74 -16.38 28.90 12.46
N GLU A 75 -16.00 28.16 13.52
CA GLU A 75 -16.40 28.46 14.89
C GLU A 75 -15.92 29.85 15.32
N LEU A 76 -14.65 30.18 15.08
CA LEU A 76 -14.07 31.47 15.47
C LEU A 76 -14.69 32.67 14.73
N LYS A 77 -15.14 32.48 13.49
CA LYS A 77 -15.66 33.58 12.66
C LYS A 77 -17.18 33.72 12.70
N TYR A 78 -17.89 32.60 12.84
CA TYR A 78 -19.34 32.53 12.65
C TYR A 78 -20.08 31.79 13.78
N GLY A 79 -19.37 31.28 14.79
CA GLY A 79 -19.98 30.62 15.96
C GLY A 79 -20.84 29.41 15.58
N ASP A 80 -22.02 29.32 16.19
CA ASP A 80 -22.97 28.21 16.00
C ASP A 80 -23.40 28.03 14.53
N ASP A 81 -23.55 29.12 13.77
CA ASP A 81 -23.90 29.02 12.36
C ASP A 81 -22.76 28.40 11.54
N GLY A 82 -21.51 28.70 11.89
CA GLY A 82 -20.33 28.06 11.31
C GLY A 82 -20.29 26.56 11.60
N GLN A 83 -20.72 26.15 12.79
CA GLN A 83 -20.79 24.76 13.17
C GLN A 83 -21.86 23.98 12.37
N ARG A 84 -23.01 24.60 12.10
CA ARG A 84 -24.03 24.01 11.21
C ARG A 84 -23.51 23.77 9.80
N LEU A 85 -22.74 24.71 9.26
CA LEU A 85 -22.10 24.55 7.97
C LEU A 85 -21.05 23.43 8.00
N PHE A 86 -20.30 23.32 9.11
CA PHE A 86 -19.30 22.27 9.27
C PHE A 86 -19.89 20.85 9.20
N GLU A 87 -21.11 20.64 9.70
CA GLU A 87 -21.80 19.34 9.56
C GLU A 87 -21.97 18.92 8.09
N GLN A 88 -22.14 19.87 7.17
CA GLN A 88 -22.16 19.59 5.72
C GLN A 88 -20.76 19.29 5.19
N ILE A 89 -19.74 19.99 5.68
CA ILE A 89 -18.33 19.81 5.30
C ILE A 89 -17.78 18.45 5.74
N LYS A 90 -18.30 17.85 6.82
CA LYS A 90 -17.92 16.49 7.25
C LYS A 90 -18.13 15.45 6.16
N ALA A 91 -19.17 15.60 5.34
CA ALA A 91 -19.47 14.69 4.23
C ALA A 91 -18.54 14.87 3.01
N VAL A 92 -17.76 15.96 2.96
CA VAL A 92 -16.81 16.20 1.86
C VAL A 92 -15.58 15.30 2.04
N SER A 93 -15.30 14.50 1.01
CA SER A 93 -14.14 13.58 0.95
C SER A 93 -13.07 14.03 -0.04
N LEU A 94 -13.37 15.03 -0.88
CA LEU A 94 -12.43 15.56 -1.87
C LEU A 94 -11.46 16.55 -1.22
N LEU A 95 -10.18 16.18 -1.19
CA LEU A 95 -9.09 16.98 -0.61
C LEU A 95 -9.03 18.40 -1.22
N GLU A 96 -9.13 18.49 -2.55
CA GLU A 96 -9.08 19.78 -3.27
C GLU A 96 -10.23 20.72 -2.87
N LYS A 97 -11.43 20.16 -2.67
CA LYS A 97 -12.58 20.92 -2.17
C LYS A 97 -12.32 21.42 -0.75
N LEU A 98 -11.79 20.57 0.13
CA LEU A 98 -11.47 20.96 1.51
C LEU A 98 -10.40 22.08 1.54
N GLU A 99 -9.40 22.03 0.67
CA GLU A 99 -8.41 23.12 0.56
C GLU A 99 -9.05 24.44 0.12
N ALA A 100 -9.94 24.41 -0.88
CA ALA A 100 -10.67 25.58 -1.34
C ALA A 100 -11.57 26.16 -0.23
N ILE A 101 -12.29 25.31 0.49
CA ILE A 101 -13.13 25.70 1.63
C ILE A 101 -12.27 26.33 2.72
N LYS A 102 -11.13 25.73 3.08
CA LYS A 102 -10.21 26.28 4.09
C LYS A 102 -9.70 27.67 3.72
N GLU A 103 -9.34 27.90 2.46
CA GLU A 103 -8.93 29.24 2.01
C GLU A 103 -10.11 30.23 1.98
N ALA A 104 -11.30 29.79 1.60
CA ALA A 104 -12.51 30.59 1.70
C ALA A 104 -12.81 30.98 3.16
N VAL A 105 -12.68 30.05 4.12
CA VAL A 105 -12.88 30.33 5.54
C VAL A 105 -11.90 31.40 6.04
N LYS A 106 -10.65 31.42 5.56
CA LYS A 106 -9.68 32.46 5.93
C LYS A 106 -10.04 33.86 5.43
N ILE A 107 -10.53 33.97 4.20
CA ILE A 107 -10.62 35.27 3.48
C ILE A 107 -12.04 35.84 3.48
N SER A 108 -13.05 34.97 3.43
CA SER A 108 -14.45 35.35 3.28
C SER A 108 -14.91 36.30 4.39
N LYS A 109 -15.86 37.18 4.06
CA LYS A 109 -16.53 38.05 5.04
C LYS A 109 -17.95 37.57 5.36
N ASN A 110 -18.48 36.66 4.56
CA ASN A 110 -19.82 36.08 4.69
C ASN A 110 -19.72 34.54 4.66
N MET A 111 -20.81 33.88 5.03
CA MET A 111 -20.91 32.41 5.02
C MET A 111 -21.35 31.87 3.64
N GLU A 112 -22.14 32.65 2.90
CA GLU A 112 -22.66 32.31 1.57
C GLU A 112 -21.57 32.01 0.54
N GLU A 113 -20.40 32.66 0.63
CA GLU A 113 -19.25 32.35 -0.23
C GLU A 113 -18.68 30.95 0.03
N ILE A 114 -18.74 30.48 1.27
CA ILE A 114 -18.25 29.16 1.67
C ILE A 114 -19.26 28.08 1.26
N GLU A 115 -20.57 28.34 1.45
CA GLU A 115 -21.65 27.43 1.07
C GLU A 115 -21.64 27.08 -0.43
N LYS A 116 -21.27 28.03 -1.30
CA LYS A 116 -21.17 27.81 -2.76
C LYS A 116 -20.10 26.78 -3.16
N LEU A 117 -19.20 26.41 -2.25
CA LEU A 117 -18.10 25.48 -2.51
C LEU A 117 -18.40 24.04 -2.10
N LEU A 118 -19.53 23.80 -1.41
CA LEU A 118 -20.00 22.47 -1.04
C LEU A 118 -20.55 21.72 -2.26
#